data_AF-A0A7V9V5F7-F1
#
_entry.id   AF-A0A7V9V5F7-F1
#
_cell.length_a   1.000
_cell.length_b   1.000
_cell.length_c   1.000
_cell.angle_alpha   90.00
_cell.angle_beta   90.00
_cell.angle_gamma   90.00
#
_symmetry.space_group_name_H-M   'P 1'
#
loop_
_entity.id
_entity.type
_entity.pdbx_description
1 polymer ?
#
loop_
_entity_poly.entity_id
_entity_poly.type
_entity_poly.pdbx_seq_one_letter_code
_entity_poly.pdbx_strand_id
1 'polypeptide(L)' 'MLAHLVLYGFIYPAERNRIPASVMSDLLQRTQEESSSTPDDRVCRGTLLSRAQYLWDVQDRAYRDARLHSRSP' A
#
# COMPACT_ATOMS: atom_id res chain seq x y z
N MET A 1 -1.04 0.90 -5.53
CA MET A 1 -1.47 1.46 -4.23
C MET A 1 -2.35 2.68 -4.47
N LEU A 2 -3.66 2.55 -4.23
CA LEU A 2 -4.67 3.60 -4.36
C LEU A 2 -4.51 4.74 -3.34
N ALA A 3 -4.11 4.41 -2.10
CA ALA A 3 -4.10 5.35 -0.99
C ALA A 3 -3.23 6.62 -1.22
N HIS A 4 -2.14 6.53 -1.99
CA HIS A 4 -1.34 7.71 -2.33
C HIS A 4 -2.14 8.74 -3.16
N LEU A 5 -2.96 8.29 -4.10
CA LEU A 5 -3.78 9.19 -4.93
C LEU A 5 -4.96 9.78 -4.15
N VAL A 6 -5.53 9.00 -3.22
CA VAL A 6 -6.55 9.49 -2.27
C VAL A 6 -5.96 10.59 -1.40
N LEU A 7 -4.78 10.35 -0.80
CA LEU A 7 -4.08 11.35 0.00
C LEU A 7 -3.71 12.58 -0.82
N TYR A 8 -3.20 12.41 -2.05
CA TYR A 8 -2.92 13.53 -2.95
C TYR A 8 -4.17 14.40 -3.18
N GLY A 9 -5.31 13.79 -3.51
CA GLY A 9 -6.56 14.51 -3.74
C GLY A 9 -7.13 15.17 -2.47
N PHE A 10 -6.79 14.63 -1.28
CA PHE A 10 -7.11 15.27 -0.01
C PHE A 10 -6.20 16.47 0.28
N ILE A 11 -4.88 16.33 0.08
CA ILE A 11 -3.87 17.36 0.33
C ILE A 11 -4.01 18.53 -0.67
N TYR A 12 -4.29 18.23 -1.94
CA TYR A 12 -4.37 19.19 -3.04
C TYR A 12 -5.75 19.12 -3.73
N PRO A 13 -6.82 19.61 -3.09
CA PRO A 13 -8.18 19.47 -3.63
C PRO A 13 -8.37 20.17 -4.99
N ALA A 14 -7.67 21.28 -5.23
CA ALA A 14 -7.71 22.00 -6.51
C ALA A 14 -7.01 21.25 -7.66
N GLU A 15 -6.11 20.31 -7.34
CA GLU A 15 -5.30 19.57 -8.32
C GLU A 15 -5.86 18.17 -8.61
N ARG A 16 -7.03 17.83 -8.07
CA ARG A 16 -7.65 16.49 -8.23
C ARG A 16 -7.80 16.06 -9.69
N ASN A 17 -8.10 17.01 -10.56
CA ASN A 17 -8.28 16.79 -12.00
C ASN A 17 -6.98 16.41 -12.73
N ARG A 18 -5.81 16.54 -12.10
CA ARG A 18 -4.54 16.08 -12.65
C ARG A 18 -4.36 14.57 -12.57
N ILE A 19 -5.17 13.89 -11.77
CA ILE A 19 -5.24 12.43 -11.75
C ILE A 19 -6.26 12.02 -12.81
N PRO A 20 -5.87 11.27 -13.87
CA PRO A 20 -6.84 10.76 -14.82
C PRO A 20 -7.88 9.88 -14.14
N ALA A 21 -9.16 10.09 -14.46
CA ALA A 21 -10.26 9.34 -13.84
C ALA A 21 -10.13 7.83 -14.05
N SER A 22 -9.63 7.40 -15.23
CA SER A 22 -9.38 5.98 -15.53
C SER A 22 -8.38 5.36 -14.57
N VAL A 23 -7.29 6.05 -14.23
CA VAL A 23 -6.29 5.55 -13.28
C VAL A 23 -6.90 5.32 -11.89
N MET A 24 -7.77 6.23 -11.44
CA MET A 24 -8.46 6.08 -10.16
C MET A 24 -9.41 4.87 -10.19
N SER A 25 -10.23 4.76 -11.22
CA SER A 25 -11.17 3.64 -11.40
C SER A 25 -10.44 2.29 -11.48
N ASP A 26 -9.37 2.19 -12.25
CA ASP A 26 -8.58 0.96 -12.39
C ASP A 26 -7.96 0.53 -11.05
N LEU A 27 -7.42 1.47 -10.28
CA LEU A 27 -6.83 1.17 -8.97
C LEU A 27 -7.88 0.79 -7.93
N LEU A 28 -9.06 1.42 -7.98
CA LEU A 28 -10.21 1.03 -7.15
C LEU A 28 -10.69 -0.38 -7.47
N GLN A 29 -10.76 -0.74 -8.75
CA GLN A 29 -11.13 -2.10 -9.17
C GLN A 29 -10.10 -3.13 -8.69
N ARG A 30 -8.82 -2.91 -8.94
CA ARG A 30 -7.75 -3.83 -8.47
C ARG A 30 -7.76 -4.02 -6.96
N THR A 31 -8.02 -2.96 -6.20
CA THR A 31 -8.11 -3.04 -4.73
C THR A 31 -9.28 -3.92 -4.27
N GLN A 32 -10.41 -3.86 -4.98
CA GLN A 32 -11.55 -4.74 -4.71
C GLN A 32 -11.24 -6.20 -5.05
N GLU A 33 -10.56 -6.44 -6.18
CA GLU A 33 -10.10 -7.78 -6.57
C GLU A 33 -9.10 -8.36 -5.54
N GLU A 34 -8.13 -7.57 -5.08
CA GLU A 34 -7.16 -7.98 -4.04
C GLU A 34 -7.83 -8.35 -2.71
N SER A 35 -8.94 -7.68 -2.36
CA SER A 35 -9.70 -7.95 -1.14
C SER A 35 -10.35 -9.35 -1.12
N SER A 36 -10.47 -10.00 -2.28
CA SER A 36 -10.94 -11.38 -2.38
C SER A 36 -9.85 -12.44 -2.17
N SER A 37 -8.58 -12.04 -2.08
CA SER A 37 -7.44 -12.94 -1.88
C SER A 37 -7.12 -13.17 -0.40
N THR A 38 -6.76 -14.40 -0.04
CA THR A 38 -6.28 -14.72 1.32
C THR A 38 -4.88 -14.12 1.50
N PRO A 39 -4.65 -13.23 2.48
CA PRO A 39 -3.35 -12.58 2.66
C PRO A 39 -2.23 -13.56 3.04
N ASP A 40 -0.99 -13.23 2.67
CA ASP A 40 0.22 -13.90 3.17
C ASP A 40 0.40 -13.60 4.67
N ASP A 41 0.37 -14.65 5.50
CA ASP A 41 -0.14 -14.58 6.88
C ASP A 41 0.57 -13.59 7.81
N ARG A 42 1.81 -13.15 7.53
CA ARG A 42 2.55 -12.21 8.41
C ARG A 42 3.57 -11.32 7.70
N VAL A 43 3.18 -10.61 6.64
CA VAL A 43 4.05 -9.59 6.00
C VAL A 43 3.59 -8.18 6.34
N CYS A 44 4.49 -7.33 6.88
CA CYS A 44 4.23 -5.91 7.07
C CYS A 44 4.67 -5.13 5.82
N ARG A 45 3.68 -4.77 4.98
CA ARG A 45 3.89 -3.87 3.82
C ARG A 45 3.96 -2.39 4.21
N GLY A 46 3.66 -2.04 5.47
CA GLY A 46 3.77 -0.68 5.98
C GLY A 46 5.19 -0.12 5.91
N THR A 47 6.21 -0.99 5.96
CA THR A 47 7.61 -0.59 5.79
C THR A 47 7.95 -0.04 4.40
N LEU A 48 7.14 -0.34 3.38
CA LEU A 48 7.24 0.27 2.04
C LEU A 48 6.77 1.73 2.03
N LEU A 49 5.95 2.13 3.02
CA LEU A 49 5.46 3.49 3.20
C LEU A 49 6.39 4.28 4.11
N SER A 50 6.78 3.67 5.23
CA SER A 50 7.71 4.27 6.18
C SER A 50 8.33 3.19 7.05
N ARG A 51 9.65 3.03 6.97
CA ARG A 51 10.35 2.09 7.86
C ARG A 51 10.16 2.45 9.33
N ALA A 52 10.30 3.73 9.69
CA ALA A 52 10.32 4.17 11.08
C ALA A 52 8.97 3.94 11.76
N GLN A 53 7.87 4.23 11.07
CA GLN A 53 6.52 4.08 11.62
C GLN A 53 6.14 2.61 11.87
N TYR A 54 6.65 1.70 11.04
CA TYR A 54 6.31 0.29 11.09
C TYR A 54 7.42 -0.59 11.67
N LEU A 55 8.44 0.03 12.27
CA LEU A 55 9.57 -0.70 12.84
C LEU A 55 9.12 -1.62 13.98
N TRP A 56 8.19 -1.14 14.82
CA TRP A 56 7.62 -1.90 15.93
C TRP A 56 6.87 -3.15 15.46
N ASP A 57 6.14 -3.08 14.33
CA ASP A 57 5.44 -4.24 13.79
C ASP A 57 6.42 -5.35 13.34
N VAL A 58 7.57 -4.94 12.79
CA VAL A 58 8.61 -5.89 12.36
C VAL A 58 9.41 -6.43 13.54
N GLN A 59 9.80 -5.59 14.50
CA GLN A 59 10.69 -5.97 15.60
C GLN A 59 9.96 -6.73 16.70
N ASP A 60 8.76 -6.28 17.08
CA ASP A 60 8.08 -6.75 18.28
C ASP A 60 6.81 -7.55 17.98
N ARG A 61 6.26 -7.44 16.77
CA ARG A 61 5.03 -8.15 16.37
C ARG A 61 5.26 -9.27 15.35
N ALA A 62 6.51 -9.68 15.16
CA ALA A 62 6.95 -10.78 14.31
C ALA A 62 6.37 -10.75 12.88
N TYR A 63 6.13 -9.55 12.34
CA TYR A 63 5.85 -9.38 10.93
C TYR A 63 7.15 -9.41 10.13
N ARG A 64 7.14 -10.08 8.97
CA ARG A 64 8.23 -10.01 8.00
C ARG A 64 8.23 -8.63 7.34
N ASP A 65 9.38 -7.97 7.30
CA ASP A 65 9.54 -6.70 6.59
C ASP A 65 9.39 -6.94 5.07
N ALA A 66 8.39 -6.32 4.44
CA ALA A 66 8.15 -6.46 3.01
C ALA A 66 9.32 -5.97 2.14
N ARG A 67 10.27 -5.19 2.67
CA ARG A 67 11.47 -4.77 1.94
C ARG A 67 12.50 -5.88 1.78
N LEU A 68 12.44 -6.89 2.63
CA LEU A 68 13.42 -7.98 2.70
C LEU A 68 12.99 -9.20 1.86
N HIS A 69 12.35 -9.01 0.70
CA HIS A 69 11.91 -10.11 -0.16
C HIS A 69 13.02 -11.17 -0.26
N SER A 70 12.69 -12.42 0.13
CA SER A 70 13.54 -13.55 -0.21
C SER A 70 13.57 -13.62 -1.73
N ARG A 71 14.72 -13.34 -2.34
CA ARG A 71 15.01 -13.88 -3.67
C ARG A 71 14.79 -15.39 -3.55
N SER A 72 13.67 -15.90 -4.05
CA SER A 72 13.58 -17.31 -4.36
C SER A 72 14.70 -17.61 -5.37
N PRO A 73 15.54 -18.63 -5.16
CA PRO A 73 16.44 -19.12 -6.19
C PRO A 73 15.66 -19.59 -7.43
#